data_AF-D9J148-F1
#
_entry.id   AF-D9J148-F1
#
_cell.length_a   1.000
_cell.length_b   1.000
_cell.length_c   1.000
_cell.angle_alpha   90.00
_cell.angle_beta   90.00
_cell.angle_gamma   90.00
#
_symmetry.space_group_name_H-M   'P 1'
#
loop_
_entity.id
_entity.type
_entity.pdbx_description
1 polymer ?
#
loop_
_entity_poly.entity_id
_entity_poly.type
_entity_poly.pdbx_seq_one_letter_code
_entity_poly.pdbx_strand_id
1 'polypeptide(L)'
;YYNYYFIKMFKFTFVILAAFLLVAPAFSKVYNRCSLAREMHKLGVPKDELARWTCIAEHESAYNTKAVGSMNSNGSRDYGIFQINNYYWCSPPSGAFS
;
A
#
# COMPACT_ATOMS: atom_id res chain seq x y z
N TYR A 1 -5.47 0.64 -47.76
CA TYR A 1 -4.21 0.55 -47.00
C TYR A 1 -4.08 1.66 -45.97
N TYR A 2 -3.96 2.95 -46.33
CA TYR A 2 -3.86 4.06 -45.37
C TYR A 2 -4.95 4.07 -44.28
N ASN A 3 -6.22 3.91 -44.67
CA ASN A 3 -7.35 3.92 -43.72
C ASN A 3 -7.28 2.76 -42.71
N TYR A 4 -6.74 1.60 -43.09
CA TYR A 4 -6.53 0.45 -42.20
C TYR A 4 -5.47 0.74 -41.13
N TYR A 5 -4.32 1.30 -41.52
CA TYR A 5 -3.28 1.68 -40.56
C TYR A 5 -3.71 2.85 -39.68
N PHE A 6 -4.48 3.80 -40.22
CA PHE A 6 -5.05 4.92 -39.47
C PHE A 6 -6.00 4.42 -38.36
N ILE A 7 -6.96 3.55 -38.70
CA ILE A 7 -7.88 2.96 -37.72
C ILE A 7 -7.13 2.08 -36.70
N LYS A 8 -6.15 1.29 -37.16
CA LYS A 8 -5.35 0.42 -36.29
C LYS A 8 -4.50 1.22 -35.30
N MET A 9 -3.93 2.35 -35.73
CA MET A 9 -3.16 3.26 -34.89
C MET A 9 -4.04 3.95 -33.84
N PHE A 10 -5.21 4.48 -34.22
CA PHE A 10 -6.17 5.06 -33.28
C PHE A 10 -6.64 4.05 -32.24
N LYS A 11 -6.92 2.81 -32.65
CA LYS A 11 -7.36 1.73 -31.76
C LYS A 11 -6.26 1.33 -30.77
N PHE A 12 -5.00 1.29 -31.22
CA PHE A 12 -3.86 0.97 -30.36
C PHE A 12 -3.60 2.08 -29.34
N THR A 13 -3.61 3.35 -29.76
CA THR A 13 -3.47 4.50 -28.87
C THR A 13 -4.58 4.56 -27.84
N PHE A 14 -5.83 4.27 -28.24
CA PHE A 14 -6.97 4.20 -27.33
C PHE A 14 -6.82 3.10 -26.27
N VAL A 15 -6.33 1.91 -26.65
CA VAL A 15 -6.06 0.82 -25.71
C VAL A 15 -4.97 1.18 -24.71
N ILE A 16 -3.89 1.84 -25.15
CA ILE A 16 -2.80 2.29 -24.26
C ILE A 16 -3.31 3.33 -23.26
N LEU A 17 -4.06 4.34 -23.72
CA LEU A 17 -4.66 5.36 -22.85
C LEU A 17 -5.62 4.76 -21.82
N ALA A 18 -6.48 3.83 -22.26
CA ALA A 18 -7.38 3.11 -21.38
C ALA A 18 -6.61 2.29 -20.32
N ALA A 19 -5.51 1.63 -20.70
CA ALA A 19 -4.67 0.88 -19.78
C ALA A 19 -4.01 1.77 -18.71
N PHE A 20 -3.53 2.97 -19.08
CA PHE A 20 -2.95 3.92 -18.12
C PHE A 20 -4.00 4.44 -17.12
N LEU A 21 -5.24 4.64 -17.53
CA LEU A 21 -6.33 5.07 -16.65
C LEU A 21 -6.74 4.01 -15.62
N LEU A 22 -6.43 2.73 -15.86
CA LEU A 22 -6.72 1.62 -14.94
C LEU A 22 -5.67 1.46 -13.84
N VAL A 23 -4.52 2.14 -13.93
CA VAL A 23 -3.49 2.08 -12.90
C VAL A 23 -3.90 3.00 -11.75
N ALA A 24 -4.52 2.43 -10.72
CA ALA A 24 -4.78 3.16 -9.49
C ALA A 24 -3.45 3.49 -8.79
N PRO A 25 -3.08 4.77 -8.60
CA PRO A 25 -1.90 5.12 -7.84
C PRO A 25 -2.07 4.69 -6.37
N ALA A 26 -1.19 3.81 -5.89
CA ALA A 26 -1.06 3.50 -4.47
C ALA A 26 -0.37 4.68 -3.77
N PHE A 27 -1.16 5.65 -3.32
CA PHE A 27 -0.63 6.80 -2.59
C PHE A 27 -0.11 6.39 -1.21
N SER A 28 1.16 6.69 -0.93
CA SER A 28 1.66 6.73 0.45
C SER A 28 0.96 7.83 1.21
N LYS A 29 0.69 7.58 2.49
CA LYS A 29 0.15 8.56 3.40
C LYS A 29 0.91 8.50 4.72
N VAL A 30 1.29 9.66 5.22
CA VAL A 30 1.71 9.81 6.62
C VAL A 30 0.49 10.31 7.37
N TYR A 31 -0.03 9.49 8.27
CA TYR A 31 -1.13 9.88 9.12
C TYR A 31 -0.65 10.74 10.29
N ASN A 32 -1.59 11.28 11.04
CA ASN A 32 -1.39 11.66 12.41
C ASN A 32 -2.34 10.84 13.29
N ARG A 33 -2.17 10.90 14.61
CA ARG A 33 -2.98 10.16 15.59
C ARG A 33 -4.48 10.17 15.28
N CYS A 34 -5.07 11.36 15.13
CA CYS A 34 -6.51 11.49 14.95
C CYS A 34 -7.00 11.07 13.56
N SER A 35 -6.22 11.31 12.50
CA SER A 35 -6.60 10.87 11.15
C SER A 35 -6.51 9.36 10.99
N LEU A 36 -5.53 8.72 11.62
CA LEU A 36 -5.47 7.26 11.69
C LEU A 36 -6.64 6.70 12.49
N ALA A 37 -6.91 7.23 13.69
CA ALA A 37 -8.05 6.80 14.52
C ALA A 37 -9.38 6.88 13.75
N ARG A 38 -9.61 7.96 12.99
CA ARG A 38 -10.82 8.10 12.17
C ARG A 38 -10.91 7.05 11.07
N GLU A 39 -9.82 6.77 10.36
CA GLU A 39 -9.84 5.72 9.32
C GLU A 39 -10.04 4.33 9.93
N MET A 40 -9.35 4.01 11.03
CA MET A 40 -9.53 2.72 11.72
C MET A 40 -10.96 2.54 12.22
N HIS A 41 -11.58 3.60 12.76
CA HIS A 41 -12.98 3.54 13.19
C HIS A 41 -13.94 3.29 12.01
N LYS A 42 -13.71 3.95 10.86
CA LYS A 42 -14.49 3.70 9.62
C LYS A 42 -14.34 2.25 9.14
N LEU A 43 -13.18 1.63 9.37
CA LEU A 43 -12.90 0.23 9.06
C LEU A 43 -13.44 -0.75 10.10
N GLY A 44 -14.12 -0.28 11.14
CA GLY A 44 -14.80 -1.13 12.14
C GLY A 44 -13.98 -1.42 13.40
N VAL A 45 -12.82 -0.79 13.59
CA VAL A 45 -12.07 -0.94 14.85
C VAL A 45 -12.85 -0.31 16.01
N PRO A 46 -13.07 -1.03 17.12
CA PRO A 46 -13.78 -0.52 18.30
C PRO A 46 -13.14 0.78 18.84
N LYS A 47 -13.97 1.73 19.27
CA LYS A 47 -13.50 3.07 19.70
C LYS A 47 -12.52 3.01 20.87
N ASP A 48 -12.73 2.06 21.77
CA ASP A 48 -11.90 1.77 22.93
C ASP A 48 -10.51 1.21 22.57
N GLU A 49 -10.35 0.63 21.39
CA GLU A 49 -9.04 0.16 20.91
C GLU A 49 -8.23 1.22 20.14
N LEU A 50 -8.88 2.28 19.64
CA LEU A 50 -8.22 3.26 18.75
C LEU A 50 -7.01 3.94 19.39
N ALA A 51 -7.06 4.18 20.70
CA ALA A 51 -5.92 4.76 21.43
C ALA A 51 -4.71 3.82 21.42
N ARG A 52 -4.93 2.51 21.57
CA ARG A 52 -3.88 1.50 21.52
C ARG A 52 -3.30 1.38 20.11
N TRP A 53 -4.15 1.25 19.10
CA TRP A 53 -3.70 1.09 17.72
C TRP A 53 -2.93 2.30 17.18
N THR A 54 -3.36 3.51 17.54
CA THR A 54 -2.64 4.72 17.15
C THR A 54 -1.28 4.85 17.85
N CYS A 55 -1.18 4.42 19.12
CA CYS A 55 0.09 4.34 19.83
C CYS A 55 1.06 3.34 19.15
N ILE A 56 0.56 2.16 18.76
CA ILE A 56 1.37 1.18 18.00
C ILE A 56 1.89 1.81 16.71
N ALA A 57 1.02 2.41 15.89
CA ALA A 57 1.44 3.03 14.63
C ALA A 57 2.44 4.18 14.80
N GLU A 58 2.37 4.93 15.90
CA GLU A 58 3.33 5.98 16.22
C GLU A 58 4.73 5.42 16.42
N HIS A 59 4.85 4.40 17.28
CA HIS A 59 6.14 3.83 17.65
C HIS A 59 6.72 2.92 16.58
N GLU A 60 5.88 2.25 15.79
CA GLU A 60 6.33 1.34 14.73
C GLU A 60 6.79 2.09 13.47
N SER A 61 6.10 3.16 13.08
CA SER A 61 6.30 3.75 11.74
C SER A 61 6.23 5.27 11.70
N ALA A 62 6.05 5.95 12.83
CA ALA A 62 5.69 7.36 12.87
C ALA A 62 4.52 7.67 11.92
N TYR A 63 3.50 6.79 11.93
CA TYR A 63 2.29 6.87 11.11
C TYR A 63 2.50 6.77 9.58
N ASN A 64 3.67 6.35 9.10
CA ASN A 64 4.00 6.29 7.68
C ASN A 64 3.57 4.95 7.04
N THR A 65 2.63 4.98 6.09
CA THR A 65 2.17 3.75 5.41
C THR A 65 3.21 3.09 4.50
N LYS A 66 4.31 3.77 4.18
CA LYS A 66 5.43 3.23 3.38
C LYS A 66 6.66 2.88 4.22
N ALA A 67 6.56 2.87 5.55
CA ALA A 67 7.68 2.46 6.39
C ALA A 67 8.13 1.03 6.03
N VAL A 68 9.44 0.85 5.87
CA VAL A 68 10.08 -0.47 5.74
C VAL A 68 11.13 -0.54 6.83
N GLY A 69 10.95 -1.50 7.73
CA GLY A 69 11.86 -1.74 8.83
C GLY A 69 13.25 -2.13 8.37
N SER A 70 14.20 -1.98 9.28
CA SER A 70 15.53 -2.55 9.14
C SER A 70 15.44 -4.06 8.95
N MET A 71 16.48 -4.65 8.35
CA MET A 71 16.53 -6.10 8.20
C MET A 71 16.69 -6.75 9.58
N ASN A 72 15.82 -7.71 9.88
CA ASN A 72 15.88 -8.51 11.08
C ASN A 72 17.03 -9.52 11.01
N SER A 73 17.42 -10.09 12.16
CA SER A 73 18.52 -11.05 12.25
C SER A 73 18.31 -12.34 11.44
N ASN A 74 17.06 -12.72 11.20
CA ASN A 74 16.66 -13.85 10.35
C ASN A 74 16.53 -13.49 8.85
N GLY A 75 16.87 -12.25 8.47
CA GLY A 75 16.76 -11.76 7.09
C GLY A 75 15.38 -11.24 6.70
N SER A 76 14.38 -11.32 7.58
CA SER A 76 13.04 -10.78 7.33
C SER A 76 12.99 -9.25 7.50
N ARG A 77 11.87 -8.64 7.13
CA ARG A 77 11.61 -7.20 7.26
C ARG A 77 10.16 -6.95 7.67
N ASP A 78 9.98 -5.82 8.32
CA ASP A 78 8.67 -5.33 8.77
C ASP A 78 8.16 -4.23 7.84
N TYR A 79 6.85 -4.25 7.55
CA TYR A 79 6.28 -3.40 6.50
C TYR A 79 5.06 -2.59 6.95
N GLY A 80 5.00 -1.37 6.43
CA GLY A 80 3.85 -0.49 6.52
C GLY A 80 3.65 0.13 7.90
N ILE A 81 2.45 0.68 8.09
CA ILE A 81 2.12 1.53 9.25
C ILE A 81 2.16 0.77 10.60
N PHE A 82 2.00 -0.55 10.56
CA PHE A 82 2.03 -1.42 11.73
C PHE A 82 3.24 -2.36 11.76
N GLN A 83 4.22 -2.16 10.87
CA GLN A 83 5.45 -2.97 10.82
C GLN A 83 5.16 -4.49 10.86
N ILE A 84 4.33 -4.95 9.91
CA ILE A 84 3.95 -6.37 9.80
C ILE A 84 5.08 -7.17 9.14
N ASN A 85 5.54 -8.22 9.82
CA ASN A 85 6.70 -9.01 9.40
C ASN A 85 6.42 -9.92 8.19
N ASN A 86 7.30 -9.87 7.19
CA ASN A 86 7.17 -10.73 5.99
C ASN A 86 7.61 -12.19 6.21
N TYR A 87 8.08 -12.56 7.39
CA TYR A 87 8.38 -13.96 7.70
C TYR A 87 7.14 -14.80 8.02
N TYR A 88 6.08 -14.17 8.52
CA TYR A 88 4.88 -14.89 9.01
C TYR A 88 3.55 -14.37 8.45
N TRP A 89 3.50 -13.10 8.02
CA TRP A 89 2.24 -12.40 7.81
C TRP A 89 2.03 -11.90 6.39
N CYS A 90 3.10 -11.78 5.59
CA CYS A 90 2.99 -11.28 4.23
C CYS A 90 4.13 -11.80 3.34
N SER A 91 3.80 -12.14 2.10
CA SER A 91 4.79 -12.59 1.12
C SER A 91 5.15 -11.43 0.18
N PRO A 92 6.43 -11.06 0.03
CA PRO A 92 6.84 -10.10 -0.96
C PRO A 92 6.74 -10.69 -2.38
N PRO A 93 6.65 -9.87 -3.44
CA PRO A 93 6.57 -10.35 -4.83
C PRO A 93 7.76 -11.22 -5.26
N SER A 94 8.91 -11.10 -4.58
CA SER A 94 10.08 -11.94 -4.80
C SER A 94 9.91 -13.39 -4.29
N GLY A 95 8.83 -13.70 -3.55
CA GLY A 95 8.61 -14.99 -2.93
C GLY A 95 9.48 -15.26 -1.69
N ALA A 96 10.17 -14.24 -1.19
CA ALA A 96 11.04 -14.37 -0.02
C ALA A 96 10.24 -14.32 1.30
N PHE A 97 10.19 -15.45 2.01
CA PHE A 97 9.47 -15.63 3.28
C PHE A 97 7.93 -15.48 3.17
N SER A 98 7.17 -16.07 4.10
CA SER A 98 5.70 -16.12 4.09
C SER A 98 5.14 -16.34 5.48
#